data_AF-A0A534XC44-F1
#
_entry.id   AF-A0A534XC44-F1
#
_cell.length_a   1.000
_cell.length_b   1.000
_cell.length_c   1.000
_cell.angle_alpha   90.00
_cell.angle_beta   90.00
_cell.angle_gamma   90.00
#
_symmetry.space_group_name_H-M   'P 1'
#
loop_
_entity.id
_entity.type
_entity.pdbx_description
1 polymer ?
#
loop_
_entity_poly.entity_id
_entity_poly.type
_entity_poly.pdbx_seq_one_letter_code
_entity_poly.pdbx_strand_id
1 'polypeptide(L)'
;MKHYDPQHAPDPKAWLALDEGERTELVLQYHRRARVRLPNVRLHATIHVIVENQVALGDEIPVRRTLERLRAEGLDRHDAVHAVGSVVAKRIYELLKEGLPTGDPNEPYWAELESLTAEGWRHGG
;
A
#
# COMPACT_ATOMS: atom_id res chain seq x y z
N MET A 1 8.53 13.07 11.15
CA MET A 1 7.36 12.59 11.95
C MET A 1 7.83 11.54 12.98
N LYS A 2 7.06 11.22 14.03
CA LYS A 2 7.50 10.32 15.13
C LYS A 2 6.69 9.04 15.30
N HIS A 3 5.46 9.02 14.80
CA HIS A 3 4.58 7.86 14.86
C HIS A 3 3.85 7.71 13.53
N TYR A 4 3.68 6.46 13.11
CA TYR A 4 2.79 6.09 12.01
C TYR A 4 1.46 5.58 12.57
N ASP A 5 0.39 6.00 11.93
CA ASP A 5 -0.98 5.52 12.16
C ASP A 5 -1.60 5.24 10.79
N PRO A 6 -1.82 3.97 10.39
CA PRO A 6 -2.37 3.66 9.08
C PRO A 6 -3.81 4.14 8.89
N GLN A 7 -4.50 4.55 9.97
CA GLN A 7 -5.85 5.12 9.86
C GLN A 7 -5.85 6.57 9.37
N HIS A 8 -4.72 7.26 9.46
CA HIS A 8 -4.56 8.65 9.02
C HIS A 8 -3.41 8.75 8.02
N ALA A 9 -3.68 9.32 6.85
CA ALA A 9 -2.63 9.52 5.85
C ALA A 9 -1.48 10.35 6.44
N PRO A 10 -0.22 9.91 6.31
CA PRO A 10 0.92 10.74 6.65
C PRO A 10 0.90 12.05 5.87
N ASP A 11 1.42 13.13 6.45
CA ASP A 11 1.71 14.34 5.67
C ASP A 11 2.74 13.99 4.58
N PRO A 12 2.43 14.22 3.28
CA PRO A 12 3.31 13.79 2.20
C PRO A 12 4.73 14.35 2.29
N LYS A 13 4.89 15.62 2.68
CA LYS A 13 6.21 16.25 2.79
C LYS A 13 7.01 15.67 3.95
N ALA A 14 6.39 15.53 5.12
CA ALA A 14 7.03 14.94 6.29
C ALA A 14 7.35 13.45 6.10
N TRP A 15 6.51 12.71 5.37
CA TRP A 15 6.74 11.31 5.01
C TRP A 15 7.89 11.16 4.02
N LEU A 16 7.89 11.95 2.94
CA LEU A 16 8.92 11.93 1.90
C LEU A 16 10.27 12.47 2.37
N ALA A 17 10.32 13.23 3.47
CA ALA A 17 11.56 13.70 4.08
C ALA A 17 12.31 12.63 4.91
N LEU A 18 11.66 11.55 5.32
CA LEU A 18 12.30 10.44 6.06
C LEU A 18 13.20 9.61 5.15
N ASP A 19 14.15 8.88 5.73
CA ASP A 19 14.79 7.78 5.01
C ASP A 19 13.88 6.53 4.92
N GLU A 20 14.18 5.62 4.01
CA GLU A 20 13.38 4.40 3.79
C GLU A 20 13.36 3.48 5.03
N GLY A 21 14.47 3.42 5.76
CA GLY A 21 14.61 2.64 6.99
C GLY A 21 13.73 3.21 8.10
N GLU A 22 13.70 4.53 8.25
CA GLU A 22 12.83 5.25 9.19
C GLU A 22 11.35 4.99 8.90
N ARG A 23 10.91 5.08 7.63
CA ARG A 23 9.52 4.75 7.25
C ARG A 23 9.17 3.31 7.61
N THR A 24 10.06 2.38 7.28
CA THR A 24 9.86 0.95 7.57
C THR A 24 9.78 0.71 9.08
N GLU A 25 10.66 1.32 9.86
CA GLU A 25 10.68 1.20 11.31
C GLU A 25 9.42 1.77 11.96
N LEU A 26 8.89 2.91 11.46
CA LEU A 26 7.62 3.46 11.95
C LEU A 26 6.45 2.50 11.75
N VAL A 27 6.38 1.82 10.60
CA VAL A 27 5.35 0.81 10.32
C VAL A 27 5.54 -0.43 11.21
N LEU A 28 6.78 -0.92 11.37
CA LEU A 28 7.10 -2.03 12.27
C LEU A 28 6.69 -1.73 13.72
N GLN A 29 6.95 -0.50 14.19
CA GLN A 29 6.57 -0.07 15.54
C GLN A 29 5.06 -0.01 15.73
N TYR A 30 4.29 0.38 14.71
CA TYR A 30 2.83 0.32 14.76
C TYR A 30 2.36 -1.13 14.97
N HIS A 31 2.77 -2.07 14.11
CA HIS A 31 2.32 -3.47 14.20
C HIS A 31 2.80 -4.18 15.46
N ARG A 32 4.00 -3.86 15.95
CA ARG A 32 4.52 -4.36 17.24
C ARG A 32 3.61 -3.93 18.41
N ARG A 33 3.19 -2.67 18.43
CA ARG A 33 2.27 -2.14 19.45
C ARG A 33 0.86 -2.75 19.34
N ALA A 34 0.39 -2.98 18.11
CA ALA A 34 -0.88 -3.63 17.83
C ALA A 34 -0.90 -5.15 18.15
N ARG A 35 0.27 -5.74 18.46
CA ARG A 35 0.45 -7.17 18.81
C ARG A 35 -0.08 -8.14 17.73
N VAL A 36 -0.05 -7.72 16.47
CA VAL A 36 -0.46 -8.55 15.33
C VAL A 36 0.70 -9.47 14.94
N ARG A 37 0.45 -10.78 14.84
CA ARG A 37 1.41 -11.73 14.27
C ARG A 37 1.29 -11.69 12.75
N LEU A 38 2.35 -11.26 12.08
CA LEU A 38 2.41 -11.18 10.63
C LEU A 38 3.53 -12.09 10.10
N PRO A 39 3.32 -12.80 8.98
CA PRO A 39 4.41 -13.46 8.28
C PRO A 39 5.36 -12.39 7.74
N ASN A 40 6.67 -12.65 7.83
CA ASN A 40 7.73 -11.76 7.31
C ASN A 40 7.47 -10.26 7.56
N VAL A 41 7.44 -9.85 8.83
CA VAL A 41 7.08 -8.50 9.29
C VAL A 41 7.80 -7.36 8.55
N ARG A 42 9.04 -7.59 8.11
CA ARG A 42 9.80 -6.60 7.34
C ARG A 42 9.22 -6.41 5.95
N LEU A 43 8.94 -7.50 5.23
CA LEU A 43 8.30 -7.43 3.91
C LEU A 43 6.92 -6.76 4.00
N HIS A 44 6.12 -7.12 5.00
CA HIS A 44 4.82 -6.48 5.25
C HIS A 44 4.97 -4.95 5.43
N ALA A 45 5.92 -4.54 6.28
CA ALA A 45 6.18 -3.11 6.50
C ALA A 45 6.67 -2.41 5.23
N THR A 46 7.52 -3.05 4.43
CA THR A 46 7.96 -2.52 3.14
C THR A 46 6.79 -2.32 2.17
N ILE A 47 5.84 -3.26 2.10
CA ILE A 47 4.64 -3.12 1.24
C ILE A 47 3.81 -1.91 1.67
N HIS A 48 3.59 -1.72 2.97
CA HIS A 48 2.95 -0.50 3.51
C HIS A 48 3.69 0.76 3.05
N VAL A 49 5.02 0.79 3.19
CA VAL A 49 5.84 1.95 2.78
C VAL A 49 5.71 2.23 1.28
N ILE A 50 5.68 1.21 0.43
CA ILE A 50 5.46 1.38 -1.01
C ILE A 50 4.11 2.06 -1.27
N VAL A 51 3.03 1.58 -0.65
CA VAL A 51 1.69 2.17 -0.80
C VAL A 51 1.67 3.62 -0.29
N GLU A 52 2.23 3.90 0.89
CA GLU A 52 2.26 5.26 1.45
C GLU A 52 3.10 6.22 0.61
N ASN A 53 4.23 5.76 0.04
CA ASN A 53 5.01 6.54 -0.91
C ASN A 53 4.17 6.90 -2.15
N GLN A 54 3.41 5.94 -2.68
CA GLN A 54 2.53 6.15 -3.82
C GLN A 54 1.39 7.12 -3.50
N VAL A 55 0.83 7.07 -2.30
CA VAL A 55 -0.17 8.05 -1.83
C VAL A 55 0.42 9.45 -1.73
N ALA A 56 1.67 9.56 -1.29
CA ALA A 56 2.36 10.85 -1.15
C ALA A 56 2.62 11.55 -2.50
N LEU A 57 2.58 10.82 -3.62
CA LEU A 57 2.62 11.38 -4.98
C LEU A 57 1.32 12.07 -5.41
N GLY A 58 0.28 12.03 -4.57
CA GLY A 58 -0.99 12.70 -4.86
C GLY A 58 -1.69 12.08 -6.07
N ASP A 59 -1.98 12.90 -7.08
CA ASP A 59 -2.81 12.53 -8.24
C ASP A 59 -1.96 12.13 -9.46
N GLU A 60 -0.64 12.03 -9.32
CA GLU A 60 0.26 11.55 -10.39
C GLU A 60 -0.01 10.09 -10.78
N ILE A 61 -0.48 9.28 -9.81
CA ILE A 61 -0.82 7.87 -9.98
C ILE A 61 -2.14 7.54 -9.26
N PRO A 62 -2.85 6.46 -9.64
CA PRO A 62 -4.21 6.24 -9.17
C PRO A 62 -4.34 5.77 -7.71
N VAL A 63 -3.24 5.61 -6.98
CA VAL A 63 -3.25 4.94 -5.66
C VAL A 63 -4.03 5.73 -4.61
N ARG A 64 -3.82 7.05 -4.52
CA ARG A 64 -4.54 7.88 -3.56
C ARG A 64 -6.05 7.85 -3.80
N ARG A 65 -6.48 8.07 -5.05
CA ARG A 65 -7.91 8.01 -5.42
C ARG A 65 -8.51 6.62 -5.20
N THR A 66 -7.75 5.55 -5.42
CA THR A 66 -8.20 4.18 -5.14
C THR A 66 -8.42 3.97 -3.64
N LEU A 67 -7.50 4.41 -2.77
CA LEU A 67 -7.71 4.33 -1.33
C LEU A 67 -8.92 5.14 -0.87
N GLU A 68 -9.09 6.37 -1.38
CA GLU A 68 -10.25 7.21 -1.04
C GLU A 68 -11.57 6.54 -1.46
N ARG A 69 -11.61 5.93 -2.65
CA ARG A 69 -12.76 5.16 -3.14
C ARG A 69 -13.05 3.93 -2.28
N LEU A 70 -12.05 3.12 -1.98
CA LEU A 70 -12.22 1.93 -1.13
C LEU A 70 -12.73 2.28 0.29
N ARG A 71 -12.30 3.42 0.82
CA ARG A 71 -12.83 3.95 2.09
C ARG A 71 -14.27 4.40 1.97
N ALA A 72 -14.65 5.04 0.86
CA ALA A 72 -16.05 5.39 0.58
C ALA A 72 -16.94 4.13 0.43
N GLU A 73 -16.37 3.02 -0.02
CA GLU A 73 -17.01 1.69 -0.07
C GLU A 73 -16.99 0.94 1.30
N GLY A 74 -16.48 1.60 2.35
CA GLY A 74 -16.60 1.18 3.74
C GLY A 74 -15.40 0.43 4.31
N LEU A 75 -14.24 0.41 3.64
CA LEU A 75 -13.01 -0.04 4.29
C LEU A 75 -12.48 1.04 5.24
N ASP A 76 -11.90 0.62 6.35
CA ASP A 76 -11.01 1.53 7.07
C ASP A 76 -9.72 1.77 6.26
N ARG A 77 -8.96 2.82 6.59
CA ARG A 77 -7.82 3.20 5.75
C ARG A 77 -6.71 2.14 5.81
N HIS A 78 -6.53 1.49 6.96
CA HIS A 78 -5.54 0.44 7.12
C HIS A 78 -5.88 -0.77 6.23
N ASP A 79 -7.14 -1.19 6.20
CA ASP A 79 -7.61 -2.25 5.31
C ASP A 79 -7.53 -1.85 3.83
N ALA A 80 -7.77 -0.58 3.50
CA ALA A 80 -7.57 -0.09 2.14
C ALA A 80 -6.08 -0.13 1.73
N VAL A 81 -5.15 0.20 2.64
CA VAL A 81 -3.70 0.04 2.40
C VAL A 81 -3.35 -1.43 2.19
N HIS A 82 -3.94 -2.36 2.94
CA HIS A 82 -3.76 -3.79 2.71
C HIS A 82 -4.30 -4.24 1.34
N ALA A 83 -5.48 -3.77 0.95
CA ALA A 83 -6.08 -4.10 -0.34
C ALA A 83 -5.23 -3.61 -1.52
N VAL A 84 -4.69 -2.39 -1.46
CA VAL A 84 -3.74 -1.91 -2.47
C VAL A 84 -2.40 -2.66 -2.40
N GLY A 85 -1.94 -2.96 -1.19
CA GLY A 85 -0.70 -3.70 -0.95
C GLY A 85 -0.71 -5.11 -1.54
N SER A 86 -1.88 -5.79 -1.56
CA SER A 86 -2.01 -7.11 -2.19
C SER A 86 -1.81 -7.04 -3.71
N VAL A 87 -2.34 -5.98 -4.36
CA VAL A 87 -2.13 -5.72 -5.79
C VAL A 87 -0.66 -5.44 -6.09
N VAL A 88 0.01 -4.64 -5.25
CA VAL A 88 1.46 -4.40 -5.35
C VAL A 88 2.25 -5.71 -5.25
N ALA A 89 1.96 -6.53 -4.24
CA ALA A 89 2.64 -7.79 -4.02
C ALA A 89 2.44 -8.77 -5.20
N LYS A 90 1.22 -8.87 -5.71
CA LYS A 90 0.88 -9.66 -6.89
C LYS A 90 1.67 -9.19 -8.12
N ARG A 91 1.70 -7.89 -8.38
CA ARG A 91 2.43 -7.35 -9.53
C ARG A 91 3.94 -7.59 -9.45
N ILE A 92 4.54 -7.44 -8.27
CA ILE A 92 5.96 -7.79 -8.04
C ILE A 92 6.19 -9.27 -8.31
N TYR A 93 5.33 -10.15 -7.79
CA TYR A 93 5.44 -11.59 -8.00
C TYR A 93 5.35 -11.96 -9.49
N GLU A 94 4.40 -11.39 -10.23
CA GLU A 94 4.25 -11.61 -11.68
C GLU A 94 5.49 -11.14 -12.45
N LEU A 95 6.03 -9.95 -12.14
CA LEU A 95 7.26 -9.44 -12.78
C LEU A 95 8.46 -10.35 -12.52
N LEU A 96 8.60 -10.87 -11.29
CA LEU A 96 9.70 -11.77 -10.94
C LEU A 96 9.55 -13.14 -11.62
N LYS A 97 8.32 -13.60 -11.82
CA LYS A 97 8.01 -14.92 -12.39
C LYS A 97 8.08 -14.92 -13.92
N GLU A 98 7.51 -13.91 -14.55
CA GLU A 98 7.25 -13.86 -15.99
C GLU A 98 8.21 -12.91 -16.72
N GLY A 99 8.93 -12.06 -15.98
CA GLY A 99 9.80 -11.02 -16.52
C GLY A 99 9.04 -9.72 -16.81
N LEU A 100 9.73 -8.78 -17.45
CA LEU A 100 9.13 -7.51 -17.86
C LEU A 100 8.20 -7.72 -19.06
N PRO A 101 6.97 -7.19 -19.04
CA PRO A 101 6.07 -7.27 -20.19
C PRO A 101 6.56 -6.41 -21.36
N THR A 102 6.10 -6.72 -22.56
CA THR A 102 6.23 -5.81 -23.72
C THR A 102 5.21 -4.68 -23.58
N GLY A 103 5.66 -3.47 -23.23
CA GLY A 103 4.81 -2.29 -23.01
C GLY A 103 5.14 -1.55 -21.72
N ASP A 104 4.24 -0.69 -21.25
CA ASP A 104 4.38 -0.06 -19.94
C ASP A 104 4.08 -1.09 -18.83
N PRO A 105 5.05 -1.43 -17.96
CA PRO A 105 4.83 -2.39 -16.89
C PRO A 105 3.79 -1.92 -15.84
N ASN A 106 3.39 -0.65 -15.84
CA ASN A 106 2.40 -0.11 -14.92
C ASN A 106 0.95 -0.24 -15.40
N GLU A 107 0.70 -0.44 -16.70
CA GLU A 107 -0.67 -0.54 -17.24
C GLU A 107 -1.51 -1.63 -16.53
N PRO A 108 -1.01 -2.88 -16.35
CA PRO A 108 -1.76 -3.91 -15.64
C PRO A 108 -2.01 -3.55 -14.17
N TYR A 109 -1.04 -2.88 -13.54
CA TYR A 109 -1.15 -2.43 -12.16
C TYR A 109 -2.26 -1.39 -11.99
N TRP A 110 -2.33 -0.39 -12.88
CA TRP A 110 -3.37 0.63 -12.84
C TRP A 110 -4.76 0.06 -13.11
N ALA A 111 -4.89 -0.85 -14.09
CA ALA A 111 -6.15 -1.52 -14.38
C ALA A 111 -6.67 -2.32 -13.16
N GLU A 112 -5.77 -3.02 -12.46
CA GLU A 112 -6.15 -3.77 -11.27
C GLU A 112 -6.60 -2.85 -10.13
N LEU A 113 -5.89 -1.74 -9.89
CA LEU A 113 -6.30 -0.73 -8.90
C LEU A 113 -7.66 -0.08 -9.23
N GLU A 114 -8.00 0.07 -10.50
CA GLU A 114 -9.30 0.59 -10.93
C GLU A 114 -10.42 -0.43 -10.68
N SER A 115 -10.16 -1.71 -10.92
CA SER A 115 -11.13 -2.80 -10.70
C SER A 115 -11.30 -3.21 -9.23
N LEU A 116 -10.32 -2.91 -8.37
CA LEU A 116 -10.31 -3.30 -6.96
C LEU A 116 -11.48 -2.67 -6.21
N THR A 117 -12.33 -3.45 -5.53
CA THR A 117 -13.44 -2.95 -4.71
C THR A 117 -13.34 -3.45 -3.28
N ALA A 118 -14.00 -2.76 -2.34
CA ALA A 118 -14.08 -3.18 -0.95
C ALA A 118 -14.80 -4.53 -0.79
N GLU A 119 -15.82 -4.77 -1.62
CA GLU A 119 -16.51 -6.06 -1.69
C GLU A 119 -15.56 -7.16 -2.18
N GLY A 120 -14.85 -6.93 -3.29
CA GLY A 120 -13.87 -7.87 -3.83
C GLY A 120 -12.76 -8.20 -2.83
N TRP A 121 -12.25 -7.20 -2.11
CA TRP A 121 -11.27 -7.41 -1.04
C TRP A 121 -11.81 -8.28 0.11
N ARG A 122 -13.04 -8.04 0.57
CA ARG A 122 -13.65 -8.81 1.67
C ARG A 122 -13.96 -10.26 1.30
N HIS A 123 -14.24 -10.55 0.04
CA HIS A 123 -14.61 -11.88 -0.44
C HIS A 123 -13.45 -12.68 -1.07
N GLY A 124 -12.33 -12.04 -1.38
CA GLY A 124 -11.21 -12.63 -2.12
C GLY A 124 -9.86 -12.58 -1.42
N GLY A 125 -9.82 -12.26 -0.12
CA GLY A 125 -8.60 -12.29 0.71
C GLY A 125 -8.09 -13.69 1.00
#